data_AF-A0A368BIS9-F1
#
_entry.id   AF-A0A368BIS9-F1
#
_cell.length_a   1.000
_cell.length_b   1.000
_cell.length_c   1.000
_cell.angle_alpha   90.00
_cell.angle_beta   90.00
_cell.angle_gamma   90.00
#
_symmetry.space_group_name_H-M   'P 1'
#
loop_
_entity.id
_entity.type
_entity.pdbx_description
1 polymer ?
#
loop_
_entity_poly.entity_id
_entity_poly.type
_entity_poly.pdbx_seq_one_letter_code
_entity_poly.pdbx_strand_id
1 'polypeptide(L)'
;MFPIFVQPIFIVYLFSLSAIIYIASKPKNEFMNLYLAFVFRWATFIIFTIISLTYIPENTLIAIFLLIYLNTTFNPQPIKTT
;
A
#
# COMPACT_ATOMS: atom_id res chain seq x y z
N MET A 1 -4.44 -19.27 -8.52
CA MET A 1 -3.06 -19.23 -7.98
C MET A 1 -2.39 -17.99 -8.52
N PHE A 2 -1.67 -17.22 -7.69
CA PHE A 2 -0.87 -16.09 -8.16
C PHE A 2 0.25 -16.61 -9.09
N PRO A 3 0.49 -15.98 -10.26
CA PRO A 3 1.60 -16.38 -11.10
C PRO A 3 2.91 -16.25 -10.31
N ILE A 4 3.75 -17.27 -10.31
CA ILE A 4 4.96 -17.35 -9.47
C ILE A 4 5.88 -16.16 -9.70
N PHE A 5 5.96 -15.65 -10.94
CA PHE A 5 6.78 -14.50 -11.30
C PHE A 5 6.27 -13.16 -10.75
N VAL A 6 5.00 -13.07 -10.35
CA VAL A 6 4.37 -11.86 -9.80
C VAL A 6 4.56 -11.76 -8.28
N GLN A 7 4.72 -12.91 -7.60
CA GLN A 7 4.83 -12.99 -6.14
C GLN A 7 5.97 -12.14 -5.53
N PRO A 8 7.17 -12.03 -6.15
CA PRO A 8 8.24 -11.20 -5.61
C PRO A 8 7.86 -9.72 -5.51
N ILE A 9 7.09 -9.18 -6.46
CA ILE A 9 6.66 -7.77 -6.47
C ILE A 9 5.76 -7.49 -5.25
N PHE A 10 4.85 -8.41 -4.95
CA PHE A 10 3.97 -8.31 -3.77
C PHE A 10 4.74 -8.48 -2.45
N ILE A 11 5.72 -9.39 -2.39
CA ILE A 11 6.57 -9.56 -1.19
C ILE A 11 7.37 -8.29 -0.92
N VAL A 12 8.00 -7.70 -1.94
CA VAL A 12 8.75 -6.44 -1.82
C VAL A 12 7.85 -5.30 -1.34
N TYR A 13 6.61 -5.25 -1.82
CA TYR A 13 5.62 -4.27 -1.36
C TYR A 13 5.31 -4.41 0.14
N LEU A 14 5.08 -5.63 0.63
CA LEU A 14 4.82 -5.88 2.04
C LEU A 14 6.00 -5.49 2.93
N PHE A 15 7.24 -5.81 2.52
CA PHE A 15 8.44 -5.37 3.24
C PHE A 15 8.61 -3.85 3.22
N SER A 16 8.26 -3.19 2.12
CA SER A 16 8.32 -1.73 2.02
C SER A 16 7.33 -1.08 2.99
N LEU A 17 6.11 -1.61 3.09
CA LEU A 17 5.11 -1.13 4.05
C LEU A 17 5.56 -1.30 5.50
N SER A 18 6.15 -2.44 5.87
CA SER A 18 6.63 -2.66 7.25
C SER A 18 7.77 -1.72 7.62
N ALA A 19 8.73 -1.50 6.71
CA ALA A 19 9.82 -0.55 6.89
C ALA A 19 9.29 0.88 7.08
N ILE A 20 8.27 1.26 6.30
CA ILE A 20 7.65 2.58 6.39
C ILE A 20 6.95 2.80 7.72
N ILE A 21 6.18 1.82 8.19
CA ILE A 21 5.51 1.91 9.50
C ILE A 21 6.56 2.08 10.60
N TYR A 22 7.66 1.32 10.53
CA TYR A 22 8.76 1.44 11.47
C TYR A 22 9.41 2.83 11.46
N ILE A 23 9.69 3.38 10.27
CA ILE A 23 10.27 4.73 10.14
C ILE A 23 9.29 5.79 10.66
N ALA A 24 8.01 5.70 10.27
CA ALA A 24 6.98 6.63 10.67
C ALA A 24 6.65 6.57 12.17
N SER A 25 7.00 5.49 12.87
CA SER A 25 6.88 5.39 14.33
C SER A 25 8.03 6.02 15.13
N LYS A 26 9.13 6.43 14.48
CA LYS A 26 10.31 6.99 15.16
C LYS A 26 10.15 8.44 15.65
N PRO A 27 9.48 9.36 14.94
CA PRO A 27 9.33 10.71 15.45
C PRO A 27 8.49 10.72 16.75
N LYS A 28 8.81 11.68 17.62
CA LYS A 28 8.12 11.83 18.92
C LYS A 28 6.81 12.63 18.80
N ASN A 29 6.57 13.27 17.66
CA ASN A 29 5.38 14.06 17.42
C ASN A 29 4.36 13.22 16.63
N GLU A 30 3.18 13.02 17.22
CA GLU A 30 2.09 12.23 16.65
C GLU A 30 1.63 12.74 15.28
N PHE A 31 1.54 14.07 15.08
CA PHE A 31 1.20 14.65 13.78
C PHE A 31 2.25 14.34 12.72
N MET A 32 3.53 14.38 13.10
CA MET A 32 4.63 14.05 12.20
C MET A 32 4.64 12.55 11.85
N ASN A 33 4.31 11.68 12.83
CA ASN A 33 4.20 10.24 12.60
C ASN A 33 3.09 9.91 11.61
N LEU A 34 1.91 10.50 11.80
CA LEU A 34 0.76 10.32 10.91
C LEU A 34 1.05 10.88 9.52
N TYR A 35 1.66 12.06 9.43
CA TYR A 35 2.03 12.66 8.16
C TYR A 35 3.03 11.79 7.38
N LEU A 36 4.10 11.33 8.03
CA LEU A 36 5.09 10.46 7.39
C LEU A 36 4.48 9.11 7.00
N ALA A 37 3.68 8.50 7.87
CA ALA A 37 2.97 7.26 7.56
C ALA A 37 2.08 7.42 6.32
N PHE A 38 1.35 8.53 6.22
CA PHE A 38 0.50 8.83 5.09
C PHE A 38 1.31 9.00 3.79
N VAL A 39 2.30 9.90 3.80
CA VAL A 39 3.12 10.20 2.61
C VAL A 39 3.85 8.95 2.11
N PHE A 40 4.50 8.20 3.01
CA PHE A 40 5.24 7.01 2.62
C PHE A 40 4.33 5.88 2.13
N ARG A 41 3.18 5.67 2.77
CA ARG A 41 2.18 4.68 2.31
C ARG A 41 1.75 4.98 0.86
N TRP A 42 1.47 6.24 0.53
CA TRP A 42 1.09 6.64 -0.82
C TRP A 42 2.24 6.56 -1.82
N ALA A 43 3.45 6.97 -1.45
CA ALA A 43 4.62 6.86 -2.30
C ALA A 43 4.89 5.40 -2.70
N THR A 44 4.87 4.47 -1.73
CA THR A 44 5.06 3.05 -1.99
C THR A 44 3.94 2.45 -2.81
N PHE A 45 2.70 2.87 -2.60
CA PHE A 45 1.57 2.44 -3.44
C PHE A 45 1.73 2.88 -4.90
N ILE A 46 2.16 4.13 -5.15
CA ILE A 46 2.40 4.63 -6.51
C ILE A 46 3.51 3.84 -7.20
N ILE A 47 4.66 3.67 -6.52
CA ILE A 47 5.80 2.91 -7.05
C ILE A 47 5.39 1.47 -7.36
N PHE A 48 4.68 0.81 -6.43
CA PHE A 48 4.16 -0.53 -6.61
C PHE A 48 3.22 -0.64 -7.81
N THR A 49 2.34 0.35 -7.99
CA THR A 49 1.40 0.39 -9.11
C THR A 49 2.14 0.49 -10.44
N ILE A 50 3.16 1.36 -10.53
CA ILE A 50 3.99 1.52 -11.75
C ILE A 50 4.73 0.22 -12.08
N ILE A 51 5.40 -0.39 -11.09
CA ILE A 51 6.11 -1.67 -11.26
C ILE A 51 5.13 -2.75 -11.70
N SER A 52 3.98 -2.82 -11.05
CA SER A 52 2.95 -3.80 -11.38
C SER A 52 2.47 -3.65 -12.82
N LEU A 53 2.08 -2.44 -13.25
CA LEU A 53 1.63 -2.18 -14.62
C LEU A 53 2.69 -2.46 -15.68
N THR A 54 3.97 -2.36 -15.32
CA THR A 54 5.09 -2.60 -16.24
C THR A 54 5.40 -4.09 -16.41
N TYR A 55 5.34 -4.86 -15.31
CA TYR A 55 5.88 -6.23 -15.27
C TYR A 55 4.83 -7.33 -15.13
N ILE A 56 3.57 -7.00 -14.79
CA ILE A 56 2.49 -7.98 -14.69
C ILE A 56 1.65 -7.87 -15.98
N PRO A 57 1.73 -8.86 -16.89
CA PRO A 57 1.03 -8.81 -18.17
C PRO A 57 -0.50 -8.93 -18.00
N GLU A 58 -0.98 -9.49 -16.89
CA GLU A 58 -2.40 -9.60 -16.57
C GLU A 58 -2.89 -8.42 -15.72
N ASN A 59 -3.46 -7.42 -16.38
CA ASN A 59 -4.01 -6.22 -15.76
C ASN A 59 -5.17 -6.50 -14.77
N THR A 60 -5.86 -7.63 -14.89
CA THR A 60 -7.00 -7.99 -14.04
C THR A 60 -6.61 -8.09 -12.57
N LEU A 61 -5.44 -8.68 -12.26
CA LEU A 61 -4.97 -8.84 -10.88
C LEU A 61 -4.63 -7.49 -10.23
N ILE A 62 -3.99 -6.60 -11.00
CA ILE A 62 -3.70 -5.24 -10.57
C ILE A 62 -4.99 -4.46 -10.38
N ALA A 63 -5.93 -4.56 -11.32
CA ALA A 63 -7.22 -3.88 -11.24
C ALA A 63 -7.99 -4.29 -9.98
N ILE A 64 -8.01 -5.58 -9.64
CA ILE A 64 -8.64 -6.08 -8.41
C ILE A 64 -7.91 -5.55 -7.17
N PHE A 65 -6.57 -5.58 -7.16
CA PHE A 65 -5.79 -5.05 -6.05
C PHE A 65 -6.03 -3.56 -5.84
N LEU A 66 -5.96 -2.76 -6.90
CA LEU A 66 -6.24 -1.32 -6.89
C LEU A 66 -7.67 -1.06 -6.43
N LEU A 67 -8.64 -1.80 -6.94
CA LEU A 67 -10.04 -1.66 -6.55
C LEU A 67 -10.24 -1.90 -5.06
N ILE A 68 -9.71 -3.00 -4.51
CA ILE A 68 -9.84 -3.32 -3.09
C ILE A 68 -9.10 -2.28 -2.22
N TYR A 69 -7.88 -1.93 -2.59
CA TYR A 69 -7.06 -0.98 -1.82
C TYR A 69 -7.66 0.44 -1.81
N LEU A 70 -8.12 0.92 -2.97
CA LEU A 70 -8.75 2.23 -3.07
C LEU A 70 -10.12 2.25 -2.38
N ASN A 71 -10.92 1.19 -2.54
CA ASN A 71 -12.21 1.07 -1.86
C ASN A 71 -12.03 1.11 -0.34
N THR A 72 -11.11 0.30 0.22
CA THR A 72 -10.84 0.32 1.67
C THR A 72 -10.26 1.64 2.18
N THR A 73 -9.59 2.42 1.33
CA THR A 73 -8.96 3.69 1.71
C THR A 73 -9.91 4.87 1.64
N PHE A 74 -10.76 4.92 0.61
CA PHE A 74 -11.64 6.07 0.33
C PHE A 74 -13.09 5.84 0.74
N ASN A 75 -13.51 4.59 0.96
CA ASN A 75 -14.85 4.35 1.48
C ASN A 75 -14.89 4.76 2.96
N PRO A 76 -15.72 5.75 3.34
CA PRO A 76 -15.81 6.19 4.71
C PRO A 76 -16.21 5.02 5.61
N GLN A 77 -15.36 4.70 6.59
CA GLN A 77 -15.74 3.72 7.60
C GLN A 77 -16.80 4.36 8.51
N PRO A 78 -17.91 3.66 8.80
CA PRO A 78 -18.90 4.19 9.74
C PRO A 78 -18.20 4.44 11.07
N ILE A 79 -18.32 5.67 11.58
CA ILE A 79 -17.81 6.04 12.89
C ILE A 79 -18.52 5.15 13.90
N LYS A 80 -17.79 4.20 14.50
CA LYS A 80 -18.32 3.41 15.61
C LYS A 80 -18.34 4.32 16.84
N THR A 81 -19.46 4.97 17.06
CA THR A 81 -19.79 5.57 18.36
C THR A 81 -20.16 4.42 19.30
N THR A 82 -19.23 3.97 20.13
CA THR A 82 -19.49 3.09 21.27
C THR A 82 -18.63 3.55 22.42
#